data_AF-A0A538ALD3-F1
#
_entry.id   AF-A0A538ALD3-F1
#
_cell.length_a   1.000
_cell.length_b   1.000
_cell.length_c   1.000
_cell.angle_alpha   90.00
_cell.angle_beta   90.00
_cell.angle_gamma   90.00
#
_symmetry.space_group_name_H-M   'P 1'
#
loop_
_entity.id
_entity.type
_entity.pdbx_description
1 polymer ?
#
loop_
_entity_poly.entity_id
_entity_poly.type
_entity_poly.pdbx_seq_one_letter_code
_entity_poly.pdbx_strand_id
1 'polypeptide(L)'
;MAIFSFNRDQNTFIDNNANCLDTVGIEPANFAFITKSGVPHAPAAPLDLTLDSFTPNPTTDLFMDPGDQIDISIHDSNEGLVTGLDDLTTGESGSMTASVANGFAQVNYEPDAATCSQTPYAFHPMYATSSEHTRVPWAAHSYNVAFADEIGHFEYCDKANHHGKCIKPGLGEKKDGDDTSCFNADESLNIQIGGCIATDNDFDGVSYQTTWPGTFTDPRLDSSRHPSSVLFSSPTFGDGQNFDRVAFEADLPRIEAADFGGICDRNTGVNCVNPPPGANFYPIYSTRDDASLGCFWQLGGPYIPGTTNTFGGNSTAEYGPLLFLDYPGPGLVPIHRTNDFRQVLTTNPC
;
A
#
# COMPACT_ATOMS: atom_id res chain seq x y z
N MET A 1 -5.34 -5.54 -8.97
CA MET A 1 -5.43 -4.15 -9.45
C MET A 1 -6.48 -3.43 -8.61
N ALA A 2 -6.09 -2.36 -7.93
CA ALA A 2 -6.98 -1.51 -7.16
C ALA A 2 -6.87 -0.06 -7.67
N ILE A 3 -7.99 0.64 -7.79
CA ILE A 3 -8.02 2.06 -8.19
C ILE A 3 -8.93 2.81 -7.25
N PHE A 4 -8.35 3.79 -6.55
CA PHE A 4 -9.05 4.61 -5.58
C PHE A 4 -9.41 5.97 -6.16
N SER A 5 -10.57 6.47 -5.75
CA SER A 5 -11.02 7.84 -5.99
C SER A 5 -11.32 8.53 -4.66
N PHE A 6 -11.60 9.83 -4.69
CA PHE A 6 -11.90 10.60 -3.49
C PHE A 6 -13.29 11.25 -3.59
N ASN A 7 -14.22 10.84 -2.72
CA ASN A 7 -15.62 11.29 -2.67
C ASN A 7 -15.77 12.66 -1.98
N ARG A 8 -14.89 13.62 -2.31
CA ARG A 8 -14.94 14.99 -1.79
C ARG A 8 -14.34 15.97 -2.78
N ASP A 9 -15.04 17.07 -3.01
CA ASP A 9 -14.40 18.25 -3.59
C ASP A 9 -13.59 18.96 -2.52
N GLN A 10 -12.27 18.85 -2.61
CA GLN A 10 -11.35 19.46 -1.65
C GLN A 10 -11.36 21.00 -1.71
N ASN A 11 -11.77 21.60 -2.82
CA ASN A 11 -11.82 23.06 -2.97
C ASN A 11 -13.01 23.70 -2.27
N THR A 12 -14.04 22.93 -1.97
CA THR A 12 -15.24 23.37 -1.23
C THR A 12 -15.37 22.65 0.11
N PHE A 13 -14.64 21.55 0.30
CA PHE A 13 -14.74 20.63 1.43
C PHE A 13 -16.13 20.05 1.59
N ILE A 14 -16.78 19.79 0.44
CA ILE A 14 -18.10 19.17 0.37
C ILE A 14 -17.89 17.70 -0.01
N ASP A 15 -18.28 16.82 0.91
CA ASP A 15 -18.37 15.39 0.64
C ASP A 15 -19.45 15.09 -0.40
N ASN A 16 -19.31 13.96 -1.07
CA ASN A 16 -20.37 13.40 -1.91
C ASN A 16 -21.62 13.08 -1.05
N ASN A 17 -22.72 12.70 -1.69
CA ASN A 17 -23.96 12.43 -0.97
C ASN A 17 -23.80 11.30 0.07
N ALA A 18 -24.62 11.36 1.11
CA ALA A 18 -24.57 10.42 2.23
C ALA A 18 -24.70 8.95 1.79
N ASN A 19 -25.50 8.66 0.76
CA ASN A 19 -25.65 7.29 0.28
C ASN A 19 -24.36 6.75 -0.35
N CYS A 20 -23.57 7.57 -1.05
CA CYS A 20 -22.24 7.16 -1.51
C CYS A 20 -21.28 6.92 -0.33
N LEU A 21 -21.25 7.83 0.65
CA LEU A 21 -20.38 7.68 1.81
C LEU A 21 -20.70 6.41 2.61
N ASP A 22 -21.98 6.09 2.79
CA ASP A 22 -22.44 4.91 3.52
C ASP A 22 -22.20 3.60 2.74
N THR A 23 -22.15 3.64 1.40
CA THR A 23 -22.06 2.44 0.56
C THR A 23 -20.62 2.12 0.16
N VAL A 24 -19.85 3.13 -0.25
CA VAL A 24 -18.51 2.96 -0.82
C VAL A 24 -17.44 3.81 -0.10
N GLY A 25 -17.81 4.51 0.97
CA GLY A 25 -16.89 5.31 1.76
C GLY A 25 -16.44 6.61 1.09
N ILE A 26 -15.51 7.29 1.76
CA ILE A 26 -14.88 8.51 1.26
C ILE A 26 -13.82 8.21 0.19
N GLU A 27 -13.27 6.99 0.20
CA GLU A 27 -12.24 6.50 -0.73
C GLU A 27 -12.75 5.25 -1.45
N PRO A 28 -13.70 5.39 -2.41
CA PRO A 28 -14.23 4.26 -3.14
C PRO A 28 -13.14 3.57 -3.96
N ALA A 29 -13.13 2.25 -3.91
CA ALA A 29 -12.17 1.40 -4.63
C ALA A 29 -12.84 0.65 -5.77
N ASN A 30 -12.24 0.68 -6.96
CA ASN A 30 -12.39 -0.41 -7.92
C ASN A 30 -11.38 -1.50 -7.54
N PHE A 31 -11.76 -2.77 -7.66
CA PHE A 31 -10.86 -3.88 -7.34
C PHE A 31 -11.08 -5.09 -8.25
N ALA A 32 -10.00 -5.64 -8.78
CA ALA A 32 -10.00 -6.93 -9.47
C ALA A 32 -8.64 -7.63 -9.32
N PHE A 33 -8.63 -8.95 -9.13
CA PHE A 33 -7.41 -9.75 -9.22
C PHE A 33 -6.82 -9.74 -10.63
N ILE A 34 -5.50 -9.88 -10.74
CA ILE A 34 -4.86 -10.14 -12.04
C ILE A 34 -5.25 -11.56 -12.46
N THR A 35 -5.87 -11.71 -13.62
CA THR A 35 -6.35 -13.02 -14.09
C THR A 35 -5.56 -13.50 -15.30
N LYS A 36 -5.51 -14.81 -15.49
CA LYS A 36 -4.84 -15.44 -16.65
C LYS A 36 -5.44 -15.01 -17.99
N SER A 37 -6.68 -14.51 -17.97
CA SER A 37 -7.42 -14.11 -19.17
C SER A 37 -7.52 -12.60 -19.39
N GLY A 38 -7.15 -11.78 -18.40
CA GLY A 38 -7.39 -10.34 -18.45
C GLY A 38 -8.82 -9.91 -18.08
N VAL A 39 -9.72 -10.86 -17.81
CA VAL A 39 -11.12 -10.63 -17.46
C VAL A 39 -11.32 -10.87 -15.96
N PRO A 40 -11.94 -9.95 -15.19
CA PRO A 40 -12.26 -10.16 -13.79
C PRO A 40 -13.19 -11.34 -13.58
N HIS A 41 -12.97 -12.15 -12.54
CA HIS A 41 -13.88 -13.25 -12.22
C HIS A 41 -15.15 -12.77 -11.47
N ALA A 42 -15.10 -11.57 -10.88
CA ALA A 42 -16.18 -10.92 -10.14
C ALA A 42 -16.23 -9.41 -10.49
N PRO A 43 -17.34 -8.71 -10.22
CA PRO A 43 -17.49 -7.30 -10.57
C PRO A 43 -16.40 -6.43 -9.93
N ALA A 44 -15.87 -5.48 -10.69
CA ALA A 44 -14.76 -4.62 -10.28
C ALA A 44 -15.19 -3.23 -9.78
N ALA A 45 -16.38 -2.77 -10.15
CA ALA A 45 -16.84 -1.42 -9.86
C ALA A 45 -17.29 -1.23 -8.40
N PRO A 46 -17.08 -0.04 -7.80
CA PRO A 46 -17.31 0.19 -6.36
C PRO A 46 -18.70 -0.18 -5.85
N LEU A 47 -19.78 0.15 -6.59
CA LEU A 47 -21.16 -0.18 -6.18
C LEU A 47 -21.57 -1.63 -6.49
N ASP A 48 -20.76 -2.36 -7.24
CA ASP A 48 -21.05 -3.74 -7.66
C ASP A 48 -20.18 -4.79 -6.96
N LEU A 49 -19.22 -4.35 -6.13
CA LEU A 49 -18.32 -5.24 -5.38
C LEU A 49 -19.11 -6.24 -4.52
N THR A 50 -18.63 -7.47 -4.51
CA THR A 50 -19.19 -8.57 -3.71
C THR A 50 -18.07 -9.24 -2.91
N LEU A 51 -18.42 -10.20 -2.05
CA LEU A 51 -17.42 -11.01 -1.37
C LEU A 51 -16.49 -11.74 -2.37
N ASP A 52 -17.03 -12.18 -3.51
CA ASP A 52 -16.25 -12.84 -4.56
C ASP A 52 -15.21 -11.89 -5.15
N SER A 53 -15.50 -10.58 -5.24
CA SER A 53 -14.52 -9.58 -5.71
C SER A 53 -13.24 -9.56 -4.87
N PHE A 54 -13.31 -9.98 -3.60
CA PHE A 54 -12.19 -10.03 -2.66
C PHE A 54 -11.70 -11.45 -2.36
N THR A 55 -12.29 -12.47 -2.98
CA THR A 55 -11.93 -13.86 -2.74
C THR A 55 -11.12 -14.40 -3.94
N PRO A 56 -9.82 -14.69 -3.77
CA PRO A 56 -9.01 -15.13 -4.90
C PRO A 56 -9.49 -16.49 -5.42
N ASN A 57 -9.57 -16.64 -6.73
CA ASN A 57 -10.07 -17.82 -7.42
C ASN A 57 -8.95 -18.51 -8.21
N PRO A 58 -8.44 -19.68 -7.77
CA PRO A 58 -7.31 -20.35 -8.42
C PRO A 58 -7.59 -20.87 -9.84
N THR A 59 -8.86 -20.87 -10.27
CA THR A 59 -9.22 -21.28 -11.64
C THR A 59 -9.08 -20.15 -12.66
N THR A 60 -9.11 -18.88 -12.21
CA THR A 60 -9.10 -17.70 -13.08
C THR A 60 -7.89 -16.81 -12.82
N ASP A 61 -7.50 -16.69 -11.56
CA ASP A 61 -6.53 -15.70 -11.12
C ASP A 61 -5.10 -16.22 -11.28
N LEU A 62 -4.15 -15.31 -11.46
CA LEU A 62 -2.73 -15.65 -11.44
C LEU A 62 -2.28 -15.76 -9.97
N PHE A 63 -1.91 -16.97 -9.55
CA PHE A 63 -1.28 -17.23 -8.26
C PHE A 63 0.23 -17.30 -8.44
N MET A 64 0.97 -16.84 -7.43
CA MET A 64 2.43 -16.85 -7.37
C MET A 64 2.85 -17.56 -6.08
N ASP A 65 3.98 -18.26 -6.12
CA ASP A 65 4.60 -18.91 -4.99
C ASP A 65 5.76 -18.08 -4.42
N PRO A 66 6.09 -18.24 -3.13
CA PRO A 66 7.27 -17.60 -2.55
C PRO A 66 8.56 -17.97 -3.31
N GLY A 67 9.24 -16.96 -3.82
CA GLY A 67 10.49 -17.11 -4.58
C GLY A 67 10.32 -17.06 -6.10
N ASP A 68 9.09 -16.91 -6.61
CA ASP A 68 8.87 -16.67 -8.03
C ASP A 68 9.49 -15.35 -8.50
N GLN A 69 9.96 -15.34 -9.74
CA GLN A 69 10.51 -14.16 -10.39
C GLN A 69 9.47 -13.59 -11.34
N ILE A 70 8.99 -12.38 -11.04
CA ILE A 70 7.89 -11.77 -11.79
C ILE A 70 8.40 -10.57 -12.57
N ASP A 71 8.15 -10.55 -13.87
CA ASP A 71 8.25 -9.33 -14.68
C ASP A 71 6.92 -8.58 -14.64
N ILE A 72 6.97 -7.29 -14.32
CA ILE A 72 5.80 -6.45 -14.09
C ILE A 72 5.80 -5.32 -15.11
N SER A 73 4.71 -5.20 -15.86
CA SER A 73 4.48 -4.05 -16.74
C SER A 73 3.24 -3.29 -16.30
N ILE A 74 3.36 -1.95 -16.25
CA ILE A 74 2.23 -1.04 -16.03
C ILE A 74 2.28 -0.01 -17.15
N HIS A 75 1.27 -0.02 -18.03
CA HIS A 75 1.26 0.81 -19.23
C HIS A 75 -0.15 1.22 -19.65
N ASP A 76 -0.24 2.27 -20.47
CA ASP A 76 -1.51 2.72 -21.03
C ASP A 76 -1.90 1.94 -22.29
N SER A 77 -3.20 1.84 -22.55
CA SER A 77 -3.75 1.30 -23.79
C SER A 77 -4.95 2.14 -24.24
N ASN A 78 -5.46 1.88 -25.45
CA ASN A 78 -6.69 2.56 -25.90
C ASN A 78 -7.92 2.27 -25.02
N GLU A 79 -7.91 1.17 -24.27
CA GLU A 79 -9.05 0.72 -23.45
C GLU A 79 -8.92 1.10 -21.97
N GLY A 80 -7.73 1.50 -21.52
CA GLY A 80 -7.41 1.81 -20.12
C GLY A 80 -6.01 1.36 -19.69
N LEU A 81 -5.66 1.64 -18.44
CA LEU A 81 -4.42 1.23 -17.80
C LEU A 81 -4.35 -0.29 -17.69
N VAL A 82 -3.24 -0.87 -18.14
CA VAL A 82 -2.95 -2.30 -18.10
C VAL A 82 -1.89 -2.57 -17.05
N THR A 83 -2.13 -3.56 -16.19
CA THR A 83 -1.09 -4.22 -15.40
C THR A 83 -0.93 -5.65 -15.93
N GLY A 84 0.27 -5.97 -16.41
CA GLY A 84 0.66 -7.32 -16.85
C GLY A 84 1.69 -7.91 -15.91
N LEU A 85 1.56 -9.21 -15.64
CA LEU A 85 2.49 -10.01 -14.85
C LEU A 85 2.89 -11.23 -15.66
N ASP A 86 4.20 -11.40 -15.88
CA ASP A 86 4.79 -12.61 -16.43
C ASP A 86 5.60 -13.29 -15.33
N ASP A 87 5.17 -14.47 -14.90
CA ASP A 87 5.92 -15.29 -13.95
C ASP A 87 7.00 -16.07 -14.72
N LEU A 88 8.24 -15.62 -14.59
CA LEU A 88 9.40 -16.18 -15.28
C LEU A 88 9.81 -17.55 -14.70
N THR A 89 9.37 -17.88 -13.48
CA THR A 89 9.62 -19.17 -12.84
C THR A 89 8.70 -20.25 -13.40
N THR A 90 7.40 -19.98 -13.44
CA THR A 90 6.40 -20.97 -13.89
C THR A 90 6.09 -20.89 -15.39
N GLY A 91 6.35 -19.75 -16.02
CA GLY A 91 5.98 -19.43 -17.39
C GLY A 91 4.51 -19.06 -17.57
N GLU A 92 3.74 -18.94 -16.47
CA GLU A 92 2.37 -18.45 -16.49
C GLU A 92 2.35 -16.91 -16.61
N SER A 93 1.25 -16.37 -17.10
CA SER A 93 1.07 -14.92 -17.16
C SER A 93 -0.39 -14.53 -16.91
N GLY A 94 -0.56 -13.27 -16.54
CA GLY A 94 -1.86 -12.69 -16.28
C GLY A 94 -1.86 -11.20 -16.54
N SER A 95 -3.04 -10.64 -16.73
CA SER A 95 -3.21 -9.20 -16.89
C SER A 95 -4.52 -8.71 -16.29
N MET A 96 -4.63 -7.40 -16.15
CA MET A 96 -5.89 -6.72 -15.94
C MET A 96 -5.83 -5.35 -16.62
N THR A 97 -6.92 -4.97 -17.28
CA THR A 97 -7.12 -3.62 -17.82
C THR A 97 -8.22 -2.92 -17.04
N ALA A 98 -7.95 -1.72 -16.55
CA ALA A 98 -8.91 -0.84 -15.89
C ALA A 98 -9.89 -0.20 -16.88
N SER A 99 -10.69 -1.03 -17.55
CA SER A 99 -11.52 -0.65 -18.69
C SER A 99 -13.02 -0.79 -18.39
N VAL A 100 -13.83 -0.11 -19.21
CA VAL A 100 -15.28 -0.29 -19.24
C VAL A 100 -15.66 -1.75 -19.51
N ALA A 101 -14.93 -2.44 -20.40
CA ALA A 101 -15.21 -3.83 -20.76
C ALA A 101 -14.99 -4.80 -19.58
N ASN A 102 -14.04 -4.50 -18.70
CA ASN A 102 -13.79 -5.24 -17.46
C ASN A 102 -14.67 -4.75 -16.29
N GLY A 103 -15.64 -3.88 -16.55
CA GLY A 103 -16.61 -3.44 -15.54
C GLY A 103 -16.02 -2.47 -14.51
N PHE A 104 -14.96 -1.73 -14.85
CA PHE A 104 -14.49 -0.61 -14.03
C PHE A 104 -15.44 0.59 -14.16
N ALA A 105 -15.61 1.35 -13.07
CA ALA A 105 -16.50 2.50 -13.02
C ALA A 105 -15.99 3.60 -12.08
N GLN A 106 -16.46 4.82 -12.33
CA GLN A 106 -16.23 5.98 -11.49
C GLN A 106 -17.50 6.30 -10.71
N VAL A 107 -17.40 6.44 -9.38
CA VAL A 107 -18.50 6.98 -8.56
C VAL A 107 -18.74 8.42 -8.98
N ASN A 108 -19.99 8.77 -9.27
CA ASN A 108 -20.35 10.11 -9.69
C ASN A 108 -20.34 11.05 -8.46
N TYR A 109 -19.69 12.20 -8.59
CA TYR A 109 -19.74 13.24 -7.56
C TYR A 109 -21.03 14.05 -7.70
N GLU A 110 -22.04 13.67 -6.92
CA GLU A 110 -23.39 14.23 -6.95
C GLU A 110 -23.83 14.53 -5.50
N PRO A 111 -23.29 15.59 -4.87
CA PRO A 111 -23.46 15.84 -3.43
C PRO A 111 -24.92 16.07 -3.02
N ASP A 112 -25.76 16.55 -3.94
CA ASP A 112 -27.19 16.82 -3.70
C ASP A 112 -28.11 15.64 -4.08
N ALA A 113 -27.57 14.54 -4.62
CA ALA A 113 -28.38 13.37 -5.00
C ALA A 113 -28.80 12.56 -3.76
N ALA A 114 -29.98 11.95 -3.82
CA ALA A 114 -30.47 11.09 -2.74
C ALA A 114 -29.88 9.67 -2.76
N THR A 115 -29.35 9.25 -3.91
CA THR A 115 -28.86 7.89 -4.16
C THR A 115 -27.50 7.95 -4.81
N CYS A 116 -26.60 7.07 -4.40
CA CYS A 116 -25.29 6.94 -5.02
C CYS A 116 -25.43 6.39 -6.44
N SER A 117 -24.56 6.86 -7.32
CA SER A 117 -24.50 6.40 -8.70
C SER A 117 -23.05 6.29 -9.15
N GLN A 118 -22.80 5.45 -10.16
CA GLN A 118 -21.50 5.31 -10.80
C GLN A 118 -21.69 5.21 -12.32
N THR A 119 -20.66 5.59 -13.06
CA THR A 119 -20.63 5.53 -14.52
C THR A 119 -19.48 4.63 -14.98
N PRO A 120 -19.68 3.72 -15.96
CA PRO A 120 -18.57 2.95 -16.51
C PRO A 120 -17.43 3.85 -16.96
N TYR A 121 -16.19 3.49 -16.60
CA TYR A 121 -15.04 4.37 -16.78
C TYR A 121 -13.79 3.57 -17.15
N ALA A 122 -13.04 4.07 -18.12
CA ALA A 122 -11.70 3.58 -18.46
C ALA A 122 -10.68 4.49 -17.78
N PHE A 123 -9.87 3.94 -16.89
CA PHE A 123 -8.85 4.69 -16.17
C PHE A 123 -7.57 4.75 -16.98
N HIS A 124 -6.98 5.93 -17.12
CA HIS A 124 -5.73 6.16 -17.82
C HIS A 124 -4.75 6.92 -16.92
N PRO A 125 -3.43 6.70 -17.07
CA PRO A 125 -2.44 7.45 -16.33
C PRO A 125 -2.49 8.94 -16.71
N MET A 126 -2.43 9.81 -15.70
CA MET A 126 -2.40 11.27 -15.91
C MET A 126 -1.09 11.74 -16.57
N TYR A 127 0.00 10.99 -16.36
CA TYR A 127 1.35 11.34 -16.81
C TYR A 127 2.01 10.15 -17.52
N ALA A 128 2.79 10.44 -18.57
CA ALA A 128 3.56 9.43 -19.29
C ALA A 128 4.85 8.98 -18.56
N THR A 129 5.29 9.75 -17.55
CA THR A 129 6.44 9.43 -16.69
C THR A 129 6.26 10.11 -15.32
N SER A 130 7.16 9.82 -14.37
CA SER A 130 7.10 10.30 -12.99
C SER A 130 8.32 11.14 -12.61
N SER A 131 8.14 12.03 -11.64
CA SER A 131 9.18 12.79 -10.94
C SER A 131 8.68 13.14 -9.54
N GLU A 132 9.50 13.81 -8.73
CA GLU A 132 9.07 14.29 -7.40
C GLU A 132 7.95 15.34 -7.44
N HIS A 133 7.60 15.85 -8.64
CA HIS A 133 6.52 16.82 -8.84
C HIS A 133 5.21 16.22 -9.34
N THR A 134 5.23 14.98 -9.85
CA THR A 134 4.00 14.29 -10.30
C THR A 134 3.45 13.50 -9.13
N ARG A 135 2.30 13.91 -8.59
CA ARG A 135 1.69 13.30 -7.41
C ARG A 135 0.17 13.33 -7.48
N VAL A 136 -0.47 12.48 -6.69
CA VAL A 136 -1.91 12.54 -6.44
C VAL A 136 -2.20 13.61 -5.38
N PRO A 137 -2.93 14.69 -5.69
CA PRO A 137 -3.02 15.86 -4.81
C PRO A 137 -3.93 15.67 -3.59
N TRP A 138 -4.56 14.50 -3.42
CA TRP A 138 -5.42 14.18 -2.29
C TRP A 138 -4.88 13.09 -1.36
N ALA A 139 -3.94 12.26 -1.83
CA ALA A 139 -3.37 11.15 -1.08
C ALA A 139 -2.45 11.62 0.05
N ALA A 140 -2.16 10.75 1.03
CA ALA A 140 -1.15 11.03 2.04
C ALA A 140 0.23 11.05 1.40
N HIS A 141 0.60 9.92 0.81
CA HIS A 141 1.81 9.74 0.02
C HIS A 141 1.94 10.71 -1.15
N SER A 142 3.18 11.07 -1.45
CA SER A 142 3.56 12.03 -2.48
C SER A 142 4.20 11.39 -3.72
N TYR A 143 4.30 10.06 -3.75
CA TYR A 143 4.78 9.30 -4.89
C TYR A 143 3.71 9.13 -6.01
N ASN A 144 4.15 8.56 -7.14
CA ASN A 144 3.29 8.24 -8.28
C ASN A 144 3.65 6.87 -8.88
N VAL A 145 4.95 6.54 -8.95
CA VAL A 145 5.45 5.19 -9.18
C VAL A 145 6.36 4.83 -8.01
N ALA A 146 6.00 3.79 -7.27
CA ALA A 146 6.74 3.32 -6.10
C ALA A 146 6.53 1.82 -5.91
N PHE A 147 7.49 1.19 -5.24
CA PHE A 147 7.23 -0.03 -4.49
C PHE A 147 6.90 0.38 -3.06
N ALA A 148 5.83 -0.16 -2.50
CA ALA A 148 5.45 0.03 -1.11
C ALA A 148 4.94 -1.29 -0.55
N ASP A 149 5.29 -1.57 0.70
CA ASP A 149 4.67 -2.62 1.49
C ASP A 149 3.82 -1.94 2.56
N GLU A 150 2.51 -2.11 2.47
CA GLU A 150 1.58 -1.51 3.43
C GLU A 150 1.58 -2.34 4.72
N ILE A 151 1.97 -1.70 5.81
CA ILE A 151 2.05 -2.29 7.15
C ILE A 151 0.99 -1.68 8.08
N GLY A 152 0.84 -2.21 9.29
CA GLY A 152 -0.07 -1.62 10.29
C GLY A 152 -1.55 -1.95 10.10
N HIS A 153 -1.87 -3.05 9.42
CA HIS A 153 -3.24 -3.54 9.25
C HIS A 153 -3.36 -5.02 9.63
N PHE A 154 -2.54 -5.48 10.60
CA PHE A 154 -2.64 -6.83 11.13
C PHE A 154 -2.13 -6.97 12.56
N GLU A 155 -3.02 -7.41 13.44
CA GLU A 155 -2.72 -7.79 14.83
C GLU A 155 -3.14 -9.24 15.09
N TYR A 156 -2.33 -10.00 15.83
CA TYR A 156 -2.68 -11.39 16.11
C TYR A 156 -3.86 -11.48 17.07
N CYS A 157 -4.86 -12.29 16.70
CA CYS A 157 -5.98 -12.60 17.56
C CYS A 157 -6.25 -14.11 17.55
N ASP A 158 -5.92 -14.78 18.67
CA ASP A 158 -6.17 -16.21 18.85
C ASP A 158 -7.66 -16.56 18.83
N LYS A 159 -8.54 -15.60 19.16
CA LYS A 159 -9.98 -15.80 19.12
C LYS A 159 -10.77 -14.49 18.98
N ALA A 160 -11.57 -14.41 17.93
CA ALA A 160 -12.55 -13.36 17.72
C ALA A 160 -13.97 -13.81 18.16
N ASN A 161 -14.82 -12.85 18.52
CA ASN A 161 -16.25 -13.10 18.71
C ASN A 161 -17.05 -12.85 17.42
N HIS A 162 -18.35 -13.17 17.43
CA HIS A 162 -19.23 -12.99 16.27
C HIS A 162 -19.48 -11.52 15.84
N HIS A 163 -18.95 -10.54 16.57
CA HIS A 163 -18.98 -9.12 16.19
C HIS A 163 -17.64 -8.65 15.61
N GLY A 164 -16.70 -9.56 15.31
CA GLY A 164 -15.39 -9.21 14.80
C GLY A 164 -14.51 -8.47 15.80
N LYS A 165 -14.67 -8.73 17.11
CA LYS A 165 -13.80 -8.17 18.16
C LYS A 165 -12.88 -9.24 18.72
N CYS A 166 -11.63 -8.87 18.97
CA CYS A 166 -10.71 -9.77 19.64
C CYS A 166 -11.15 -10.02 21.10
N ILE A 167 -11.27 -11.30 21.48
CA ILE A 167 -11.57 -11.73 22.85
C ILE A 167 -10.44 -12.53 23.49
N LYS A 168 -9.45 -12.95 22.68
CA LYS A 168 -8.20 -13.52 23.13
C LYS A 168 -7.10 -13.04 22.18
N PRO A 169 -6.33 -12.02 22.58
CA PRO A 169 -5.18 -11.55 21.80
C PRO A 169 -4.17 -12.68 21.58
N GLY A 170 -3.36 -12.52 20.53
CA GLY A 170 -2.22 -13.37 20.25
C GLY A 170 -1.15 -13.30 21.33
N LEU A 171 -0.16 -14.20 21.24
CA LEU A 171 0.94 -14.24 22.20
C LEU A 171 1.80 -12.97 22.07
N GLY A 172 1.82 -12.14 23.11
CA GLY A 172 2.63 -10.92 23.15
C GLY A 172 1.83 -9.65 22.89
N GLU A 173 0.63 -9.80 22.31
CA GLU A 173 -0.29 -8.70 22.02
C GLU A 173 -1.10 -8.31 23.26
N LYS A 174 -1.50 -7.05 23.29
CA LYS A 174 -2.51 -6.55 24.23
C LYS A 174 -3.86 -6.52 23.53
N LYS A 175 -4.86 -6.10 24.29
CA LYS A 175 -6.17 -5.81 23.74
C LYS A 175 -6.41 -4.33 23.93
N ASP A 176 -6.75 -3.64 22.87
CA ASP A 176 -6.98 -2.20 22.82
C ASP A 176 -8.16 -1.91 21.87
N GLY A 177 -8.20 -0.70 21.34
CA GLY A 177 -9.40 -0.11 20.75
C GLY A 177 -9.53 -0.36 19.25
N ASP A 178 -8.40 -0.51 18.58
CA ASP A 178 -8.18 -0.73 17.15
C ASP A 178 -8.34 -2.20 16.76
N ASP A 179 -8.16 -3.09 17.73
CA ASP A 179 -8.33 -4.55 17.74
C ASP A 179 -9.74 -5.05 17.27
N THR A 180 -10.08 -4.73 16.01
CA THR A 180 -11.41 -4.82 15.40
C THR A 180 -11.36 -5.39 13.99
N SER A 181 -12.53 -5.71 13.43
CA SER A 181 -12.65 -6.46 12.16
C SER A 181 -11.92 -7.82 12.21
N CYS A 182 -11.91 -8.47 13.36
CA CYS A 182 -11.14 -9.68 13.61
C CYS A 182 -11.84 -10.94 13.13
N PHE A 183 -11.05 -11.90 12.66
CA PHE A 183 -11.49 -13.22 12.22
C PHE A 183 -10.74 -14.34 12.93
N ASN A 184 -11.35 -15.53 12.98
CA ASN A 184 -10.72 -16.72 13.55
C ASN A 184 -9.87 -17.45 12.51
N ALA A 185 -8.94 -18.27 12.98
CA ALA A 185 -8.00 -19.01 12.13
C ALA A 185 -8.67 -19.90 11.07
N ASP A 186 -9.86 -20.43 11.36
CA ASP A 186 -10.64 -21.29 10.45
C ASP A 186 -11.30 -20.53 9.29
N GLU A 187 -11.25 -19.19 9.30
CA GLU A 187 -11.70 -18.34 8.20
C GLU A 187 -10.61 -18.12 7.14
N SER A 188 -9.34 -18.41 7.47
CA SER A 188 -8.23 -18.34 6.51
C SER A 188 -8.28 -19.48 5.50
N LEU A 189 -8.01 -19.17 4.22
CA LEU A 189 -8.02 -20.16 3.13
C LEU A 189 -6.70 -20.94 3.00
N ASN A 190 -5.62 -20.50 3.65
CA ASN A 190 -4.29 -21.10 3.51
C ASN A 190 -3.61 -21.28 4.88
N ILE A 191 -3.07 -20.20 5.44
CA ILE A 191 -2.37 -20.22 6.72
C ILE A 191 -3.36 -19.92 7.84
N GLN A 192 -3.68 -20.94 8.65
CA GLN A 192 -4.69 -20.90 9.71
C GLN A 192 -4.25 -20.02 10.89
N ILE A 193 -4.25 -18.70 10.68
CA ILE A 193 -3.92 -17.67 11.66
C ILE A 193 -5.13 -16.74 11.77
N GLY A 194 -5.56 -16.47 12.99
CA GLY A 194 -6.57 -15.45 13.28
C GLY A 194 -5.93 -14.10 13.57
N GLY A 195 -6.64 -13.03 13.26
CA GLY A 195 -6.14 -11.68 13.45
C GLY A 195 -7.21 -10.61 13.23
N CYS A 196 -6.83 -9.38 13.53
CA CYS A 196 -7.59 -8.16 13.30
C CYS A 196 -6.95 -7.42 12.13
N ILE A 197 -7.77 -6.82 11.25
CA ILE A 197 -7.32 -6.16 10.01
C ILE A 197 -7.68 -4.68 9.96
N ALA A 198 -8.15 -4.12 11.07
CA ALA A 198 -8.27 -2.68 11.16
C ALA A 198 -6.89 -2.03 11.21
N THR A 199 -6.85 -0.72 11.00
CA THR A 199 -5.62 0.05 11.18
C THR A 199 -5.15 -0.01 12.62
N ASP A 200 -3.92 -0.46 12.82
CA ASP A 200 -3.15 -0.42 14.06
C ASP A 200 -2.59 0.99 14.23
N ASN A 201 -3.17 1.75 15.16
CA ASN A 201 -2.87 3.15 15.38
C ASN A 201 -1.90 3.38 16.54
N ASP A 202 -1.63 2.36 17.36
CA ASP A 202 -0.66 2.45 18.45
C ASP A 202 0.68 1.73 18.14
N PHE A 203 0.77 1.17 16.94
CA PHE A 203 1.97 0.64 16.30
C PHE A 203 2.58 -0.55 17.05
N ASP A 204 1.76 -1.38 17.70
CA ASP A 204 2.22 -2.55 18.44
C ASP A 204 2.02 -3.88 17.71
N GLY A 205 1.30 -3.88 16.59
CA GLY A 205 1.06 -5.02 15.73
C GLY A 205 2.30 -5.62 15.08
N VAL A 206 2.10 -6.77 14.43
CA VAL A 206 3.17 -7.71 14.04
C VAL A 206 4.23 -7.08 13.14
N SER A 207 3.80 -6.18 12.25
CA SER A 207 4.68 -5.49 11.31
C SER A 207 5.62 -4.48 11.97
N TYR A 208 5.36 -4.05 13.20
CA TYR A 208 6.20 -3.13 13.97
C TYR A 208 7.14 -3.84 14.95
N GLN A 209 7.22 -5.18 14.84
CA GLN A 209 8.08 -6.03 15.63
C GLN A 209 9.30 -6.49 14.82
N THR A 210 10.25 -7.15 15.49
CA THR A 210 11.50 -7.64 14.87
C THR A 210 11.31 -8.91 14.03
N THR A 211 10.16 -9.08 13.39
CA THR A 211 9.71 -10.27 12.63
C THR A 211 10.14 -10.25 11.15
N TRP A 212 10.84 -9.21 10.72
CA TRP A 212 11.29 -8.99 9.35
C TRP A 212 12.64 -9.67 9.04
N PRO A 213 12.93 -9.98 7.76
CA PRO A 213 14.26 -10.39 7.33
C PRO A 213 15.32 -9.37 7.75
N GLY A 214 16.46 -9.84 8.24
CA GLY A 214 17.60 -9.01 8.58
C GLY A 214 17.44 -8.17 9.85
N THR A 215 16.49 -8.50 10.72
CA THR A 215 16.39 -7.89 12.06
C THR A 215 17.38 -8.53 13.04
N PHE A 216 17.78 -9.79 12.83
CA PHE A 216 18.79 -10.44 13.64
C PHE A 216 20.18 -10.36 13.01
N THR A 217 21.20 -10.14 13.85
CA THR A 217 22.59 -10.05 13.41
C THR A 217 23.21 -11.40 13.04
N ASP A 218 22.67 -12.52 13.56
CA ASP A 218 23.05 -13.86 13.14
C ASP A 218 22.18 -14.28 11.94
N PRO A 219 22.75 -14.34 10.72
CA PRO A 219 21.97 -14.62 9.51
C PRO A 219 21.38 -16.04 9.47
N ARG A 220 21.97 -17.00 10.19
CA ARG A 220 21.41 -18.36 10.28
C ARG A 220 20.22 -18.41 11.20
N LEU A 221 20.28 -17.66 12.30
CA LEU A 221 19.14 -17.55 13.21
C LEU A 221 18.02 -16.77 12.53
N ASP A 222 18.33 -15.65 11.89
CA ASP A 222 17.38 -14.81 11.15
C ASP A 222 16.60 -15.63 10.11
N SER A 223 17.30 -16.31 9.19
CA SER A 223 16.68 -17.16 8.17
C SER A 223 15.90 -18.36 8.71
N SER A 224 16.11 -18.75 9.97
CA SER A 224 15.32 -19.80 10.62
C SER A 224 14.03 -19.30 11.27
N ARG A 225 13.87 -17.97 11.40
CA ARG A 225 12.77 -17.32 12.14
C ARG A 225 11.98 -16.32 11.30
N HIS A 226 12.58 -15.75 10.26
CA HIS A 226 12.00 -14.71 9.43
C HIS A 226 11.88 -15.15 7.97
N PRO A 227 10.90 -14.60 7.22
CA PRO A 227 10.81 -14.84 5.79
C PRO A 227 12.03 -14.24 5.06
N SER A 228 12.23 -14.62 3.80
CA SER A 228 13.16 -13.89 2.93
C SER A 228 12.62 -12.51 2.58
N SER A 229 13.52 -11.56 2.34
CA SER A 229 13.14 -10.23 1.85
C SER A 229 12.59 -10.31 0.42
N VAL A 230 11.61 -9.46 0.12
CA VAL A 230 11.23 -9.15 -1.25
C VAL A 230 12.41 -8.49 -1.96
N LEU A 231 12.71 -8.94 -3.18
CA LEU A 231 13.74 -8.34 -4.03
C LEU A 231 13.07 -7.72 -5.25
N PHE A 232 13.42 -6.48 -5.57
CA PHE A 232 12.88 -5.79 -6.73
C PHE A 232 13.91 -4.88 -7.38
N SER A 233 13.85 -4.72 -8.69
CA SER A 233 14.64 -3.73 -9.42
C SER A 233 13.96 -2.36 -9.36
N SER A 234 14.71 -1.29 -9.60
CA SER A 234 14.08 0.01 -9.86
C SER A 234 13.15 -0.07 -11.07
N PRO A 235 12.02 0.65 -11.04
CA PRO A 235 11.15 0.73 -12.20
C PRO A 235 11.89 1.43 -13.35
N THR A 236 11.56 1.04 -14.57
CA THR A 236 12.00 1.73 -15.78
C THR A 236 10.81 2.35 -16.49
N PHE A 237 11.06 3.27 -17.42
CA PHE A 237 10.01 3.90 -18.22
C PHE A 237 10.36 3.91 -19.72
N GLY A 238 9.34 3.99 -20.56
CA GLY A 238 9.49 3.91 -22.02
C GLY A 238 10.17 2.60 -22.43
N ASP A 239 11.22 2.70 -23.25
CA ASP A 239 11.98 1.55 -23.74
C ASP A 239 13.04 1.04 -22.75
N GLY A 240 12.79 1.12 -21.44
CA GLY A 240 13.70 0.65 -20.38
C GLY A 240 14.68 1.70 -19.83
N GLN A 241 14.28 2.98 -19.82
CA GLN A 241 15.09 4.05 -19.24
C GLN A 241 14.98 4.06 -17.71
N ASN A 242 16.11 4.26 -17.03
CA ASN A 242 16.13 4.40 -15.57
C ASN A 242 15.69 5.79 -15.13
N PHE A 243 15.03 5.88 -13.97
CA PHE A 243 14.88 7.15 -13.27
C PHE A 243 16.23 7.61 -12.71
N ASP A 244 16.53 8.90 -12.84
CA ASP A 244 17.79 9.49 -12.37
C ASP A 244 17.91 9.49 -10.83
N ARG A 245 16.77 9.52 -10.12
CA ARG A 245 16.69 9.59 -8.66
C ARG A 245 15.51 8.76 -8.15
N VAL A 246 15.62 8.37 -6.88
CA VAL A 246 14.56 7.76 -6.08
C VAL A 246 14.46 8.48 -4.74
N ALA A 247 13.37 8.25 -4.03
CA ALA A 247 13.17 8.76 -2.70
C ALA A 247 12.62 7.67 -1.77
N PHE A 248 12.99 7.72 -0.50
CA PHE A 248 12.33 7.00 0.57
C PHE A 248 11.23 7.89 1.15
N GLU A 249 10.07 7.30 1.45
CA GLU A 249 8.93 8.01 2.03
C GLU A 249 8.21 7.11 3.03
N ALA A 250 7.75 7.70 4.14
CA ALA A 250 6.87 7.06 5.11
C ALA A 250 5.80 8.07 5.54
N ASP A 251 4.52 7.72 5.42
CA ASP A 251 3.37 8.62 5.67
C ASP A 251 2.95 8.67 7.16
N LEU A 252 3.89 8.39 8.06
CA LEU A 252 3.69 8.39 9.51
C LEU A 252 2.97 9.65 10.04
N PRO A 253 3.31 10.88 9.61
CA PRO A 253 2.57 12.06 10.06
C PRO A 253 1.06 12.03 9.76
N ARG A 254 0.61 11.33 8.70
CA ARG A 254 -0.83 11.14 8.46
C ARG A 254 -1.44 10.19 9.48
N ILE A 255 -0.79 9.06 9.75
CA ILE A 255 -1.29 7.98 10.62
C ILE A 255 -1.21 8.37 12.09
N GLU A 256 -0.21 9.18 12.49
CA GLU A 256 -0.07 9.70 13.86
C GLU A 256 -0.96 10.91 14.16
N ALA A 257 -1.89 11.26 13.28
CA ALA A 257 -2.75 12.41 13.44
C ALA A 257 -3.86 12.17 14.47
N ALA A 258 -4.40 13.25 15.04
CA ALA A 258 -5.44 13.17 16.08
C ALA A 258 -6.72 12.43 15.63
N ASP A 259 -7.06 12.48 14.34
CA ASP A 259 -8.19 11.73 13.77
C ASP A 259 -7.96 10.21 13.69
N PHE A 260 -6.70 9.77 13.83
CA PHE A 260 -6.27 8.38 13.96
C PHE A 260 -5.86 8.04 15.41
N GLY A 261 -6.09 8.94 16.37
CA GLY A 261 -5.76 8.71 17.79
C GLY A 261 -4.35 9.11 18.21
N GLY A 262 -3.52 9.59 17.29
CA GLY A 262 -2.18 10.09 17.58
C GLY A 262 -2.13 11.57 18.02
N ILE A 263 -0.92 12.13 18.09
CA ILE A 263 -0.66 13.50 18.58
C ILE A 263 0.14 14.38 17.61
N CYS A 264 0.42 13.90 16.39
CA CYS A 264 1.11 14.67 15.36
C CYS A 264 0.25 15.84 14.89
N ASP A 265 0.75 17.06 15.04
CA ASP A 265 0.16 18.25 14.44
C ASP A 265 0.72 18.43 13.02
N ARG A 266 -0.04 17.97 12.04
CA ARG A 266 0.30 18.02 10.61
C ARG A 266 0.48 19.44 10.07
N ASN A 267 0.00 20.49 10.75
CA ASN A 267 0.19 21.87 10.29
C ASN A 267 1.55 22.43 10.71
N THR A 268 2.12 21.94 11.81
CA THR A 268 3.35 22.47 12.40
C THR A 268 4.50 21.46 12.42
N GLY A 269 4.21 20.17 12.26
CA GLY A 269 5.15 19.06 12.42
C GLY A 269 5.41 18.70 13.89
N VAL A 270 4.77 19.37 14.86
CA VAL A 270 4.99 19.09 16.28
C VAL A 270 4.47 17.70 16.62
N ASN A 271 5.29 16.92 17.34
CA ASN A 271 5.05 15.53 17.74
C ASN A 271 4.92 14.51 16.60
N CYS A 272 5.18 14.89 15.35
CA CYS A 272 5.30 13.93 14.26
C CYS A 272 6.70 13.31 14.33
N VAL A 273 6.80 12.01 14.56
CA VAL A 273 8.09 11.35 14.86
C VAL A 273 8.32 10.12 13.99
N ASN A 274 9.59 9.77 13.82
CA ASN A 274 10.00 8.60 13.07
C ASN A 274 11.20 7.96 13.78
N PRO A 275 11.10 6.70 14.24
CA PRO A 275 9.93 5.81 14.16
C PRO A 275 8.77 6.28 15.05
N PRO A 276 7.53 5.79 14.79
CA PRO A 276 6.36 6.14 15.59
C PRO A 276 6.47 5.57 17.02
N PRO A 277 5.85 6.20 18.04
CA PRO A 277 5.79 5.64 19.39
C PRO A 277 5.00 4.32 19.37
N GLY A 278 5.52 3.29 20.04
CA GLY A 278 4.91 1.95 20.06
C GLY A 278 5.67 0.93 19.22
N ALA A 279 6.23 1.36 18.08
CA ALA A 279 7.01 0.51 17.21
C ALA A 279 8.36 0.09 17.83
N ASN A 280 8.60 -1.22 17.90
CA ASN A 280 9.91 -1.78 18.27
C ASN A 280 10.86 -1.85 17.06
N PHE A 281 10.30 -1.86 15.86
CA PHE A 281 10.99 -1.95 14.60
C PHE A 281 10.17 -1.24 13.52
N TYR A 282 10.86 -0.65 12.54
CA TYR A 282 10.24 -0.09 11.34
C TYR A 282 11.13 -0.45 10.14
N PRO A 283 10.59 -1.10 9.10
CA PRO A 283 11.39 -1.64 8.01
C PRO A 283 12.07 -0.53 7.21
N ILE A 284 13.25 -0.85 6.69
CA ILE A 284 14.03 0.01 5.81
C ILE A 284 14.27 -0.66 4.47
N TYR A 285 14.46 0.15 3.45
CA TYR A 285 14.98 -0.31 2.18
C TYR A 285 16.51 -0.45 2.26
N SER A 286 17.04 -1.35 1.45
CA SER A 286 18.49 -1.48 1.30
C SER A 286 18.79 -2.01 -0.10
N THR A 287 20.05 -1.94 -0.50
CA THR A 287 20.48 -2.46 -1.80
C THR A 287 21.44 -3.62 -1.63
N ARG A 288 21.49 -4.46 -2.66
CA ARG A 288 22.45 -5.55 -2.83
C ARG A 288 22.88 -5.64 -4.28
N ASP A 289 24.07 -6.21 -4.49
CA ASP A 289 24.53 -6.54 -5.84
C ASP A 289 23.79 -7.78 -6.35
N ASP A 290 23.46 -7.77 -7.64
CA ASP A 290 22.95 -8.92 -8.37
C ASP A 290 23.75 -9.17 -9.65
N ALA A 291 24.03 -10.45 -9.95
CA ALA A 291 24.87 -10.80 -11.09
C ALA A 291 24.18 -10.62 -12.45
N SER A 292 22.84 -10.62 -12.48
CA SER A 292 22.04 -10.54 -13.70
C SER A 292 21.52 -9.13 -13.99
N LEU A 293 21.03 -8.44 -12.95
CA LEU A 293 20.40 -7.12 -13.06
C LEU A 293 21.27 -5.99 -12.49
N GLY A 294 22.42 -6.32 -11.91
CA GLY A 294 23.36 -5.36 -11.33
C GLY A 294 23.00 -4.98 -9.90
N CYS A 295 21.74 -4.61 -9.64
CA CYS A 295 21.31 -4.09 -8.34
C CYS A 295 19.86 -4.49 -8.03
N PHE A 296 19.62 -4.91 -6.78
CA PHE A 296 18.28 -5.08 -6.25
C PHE A 296 18.07 -4.22 -5.01
N TRP A 297 16.86 -3.68 -4.91
CA TRP A 297 16.28 -3.25 -3.65
C TRP A 297 15.78 -4.44 -2.85
N GLN A 298 15.78 -4.29 -1.54
CA GLN A 298 15.23 -5.25 -0.60
C GLN A 298 14.65 -4.50 0.62
N LEU A 299 13.66 -5.08 1.28
CA LEU A 299 12.93 -4.49 2.41
C LEU A 299 13.07 -5.33 3.68
N GLY A 300 13.34 -4.70 4.82
CA GLY A 300 13.44 -5.36 6.11
C GLY A 300 14.40 -4.65 7.05
N GLY A 301 15.22 -5.40 7.78
CA GLY A 301 16.25 -4.87 8.68
C GLY A 301 17.62 -4.69 8.01
N PRO A 302 18.58 -4.06 8.71
CA PRO A 302 19.88 -3.73 8.13
C PRO A 302 20.81 -4.94 7.93
N TYR A 303 20.46 -6.12 8.45
CA TYR A 303 21.32 -7.31 8.45
C TYR A 303 20.94 -8.36 7.42
N ILE A 304 20.13 -8.02 6.41
CA ILE A 304 19.80 -8.94 5.31
C ILE A 304 21.10 -9.44 4.65
N PRO A 305 21.29 -10.76 4.45
CA PRO A 305 22.51 -11.27 3.83
C PRO A 305 22.71 -10.75 2.40
N GLY A 306 23.86 -10.11 2.17
CA GLY A 306 24.22 -9.54 0.87
C GLY A 306 23.99 -8.04 0.75
N THR A 307 23.47 -7.37 1.78
CA THR A 307 23.31 -5.90 1.80
C THR A 307 24.63 -5.18 1.53
N THR A 308 24.60 -4.24 0.58
CA THR A 308 25.72 -3.36 0.24
C THR A 308 25.52 -1.93 0.73
N ASN A 309 24.28 -1.45 0.85
CA ASN A 309 23.97 -0.13 1.41
C ASN A 309 22.63 -0.14 2.17
N THR A 310 22.63 0.37 3.40
CA THR A 310 21.47 0.44 4.30
C THR A 310 20.90 1.85 4.48
N PHE A 311 21.46 2.84 3.78
CA PHE A 311 21.00 4.25 3.84
C PHE A 311 20.89 4.81 5.26
N GLY A 312 21.78 4.38 6.15
CA GLY A 312 21.81 4.79 7.57
C GLY A 312 21.35 3.71 8.55
N GLY A 313 20.74 2.62 8.07
CA GLY A 313 20.47 1.42 8.85
C GLY A 313 19.31 1.51 9.84
N ASN A 314 18.50 2.56 9.77
CA ASN A 314 17.26 2.71 10.53
C ASN A 314 16.31 3.71 9.86
N SER A 315 15.03 3.62 10.22
CA SER A 315 13.94 4.43 9.68
C SER A 315 14.17 5.94 9.80
N THR A 316 14.69 6.42 10.93
CA THR A 316 14.96 7.86 11.12
C THR A 316 15.98 8.40 10.12
N ALA A 317 17.03 7.63 9.81
CA ALA A 317 18.06 8.04 8.87
C ALA A 317 17.61 7.92 7.41
N GLU A 318 16.86 6.87 7.08
CA GLU A 318 16.45 6.56 5.71
C GLU A 318 15.33 7.48 5.21
N TYR A 319 14.20 7.57 5.92
CA TYR A 319 13.05 8.34 5.43
C TYR A 319 13.23 9.86 5.59
N GLY A 320 14.28 10.33 6.26
CA GLY A 320 14.64 11.75 6.30
C GLY A 320 13.69 12.63 7.13
N PRO A 321 13.69 13.95 6.90
CA PRO A 321 12.87 14.91 7.65
C PRO A 321 11.42 14.94 7.16
N LEU A 322 10.57 15.65 7.91
CA LEU A 322 9.20 15.95 7.50
C LEU A 322 9.16 16.66 6.15
N LEU A 323 8.30 16.16 5.27
CA LEU A 323 7.92 16.78 4.02
C LEU A 323 6.62 17.55 4.22
N PHE A 324 6.62 18.84 3.90
CA PHE A 324 5.41 19.64 3.82
C PHE A 324 4.99 19.81 2.36
N LEU A 325 3.71 19.58 2.11
CA LEU A 325 3.10 19.67 0.79
C LEU A 325 1.85 20.55 0.84
N ASP A 326 1.52 21.11 -0.32
CA ASP A 326 0.29 21.87 -0.52
C ASP A 326 -0.82 20.95 -1.04
N TYR A 327 -1.98 20.98 -0.42
CA TYR A 327 -3.16 20.23 -0.84
C TYR A 327 -4.23 21.21 -1.34
N PRO A 328 -5.13 20.81 -2.25
CA PRO A 328 -6.31 21.60 -2.55
C PRO A 328 -7.12 21.85 -1.26
N GLY A 329 -7.73 23.03 -1.17
CA GLY A 329 -8.42 23.46 0.04
C GLY A 329 -9.54 24.47 -0.21
N PRO A 330 -10.39 24.70 0.82
CA PRO A 330 -11.58 25.55 0.74
C PRO A 330 -11.31 26.92 0.11
N GLY A 331 -12.16 27.32 -0.83
CA GLY A 331 -12.05 28.63 -1.49
C GLY A 331 -10.85 28.75 -2.42
N LEU A 332 -10.35 27.62 -2.95
CA LEU A 332 -9.14 27.55 -3.78
C LEU A 332 -7.88 28.04 -3.04
N VAL A 333 -7.87 27.90 -1.72
CA VAL A 333 -6.71 28.24 -0.88
C VAL A 333 -6.00 26.93 -0.52
N PRO A 334 -4.74 26.74 -0.95
CA PRO A 334 -4.01 25.53 -0.62
C PRO A 334 -3.84 25.33 0.89
N ILE A 335 -3.96 24.08 1.34
CA ILE A 335 -3.65 23.66 2.70
C ILE A 335 -2.21 23.16 2.73
N HIS A 336 -1.36 23.84 3.50
CA HIS A 336 0.02 23.43 3.70
C HIS A 336 0.14 22.53 4.93
N ARG A 337 0.55 21.28 4.77
CA ARG A 337 0.69 20.32 5.88
C ARG A 337 1.70 19.22 5.57
N THR A 338 2.18 18.56 6.62
CA THR A 338 3.00 17.35 6.50
C THR A 338 2.12 16.10 6.61
N ASN A 339 2.37 15.16 5.71
CA ASN A 339 1.85 13.79 5.77
C ASN A 339 2.96 12.77 5.82
N ASP A 340 4.19 13.15 5.48
CA ASP A 340 5.26 12.20 5.20
C ASP A 340 6.59 12.66 5.80
N PHE A 341 7.44 11.70 6.13
CA PHE A 341 8.89 11.86 6.12
C PHE A 341 9.41 11.51 4.72
N ARG A 342 10.33 12.31 4.18
CA ARG A 342 10.92 12.00 2.86
C ARG A 342 12.41 12.32 2.74
N GLN A 343 13.15 11.40 2.13
CA GLN A 343 14.54 11.59 1.71
C GLN A 343 14.69 11.29 0.22
N VAL A 344 15.11 12.28 -0.57
CA VAL A 344 15.44 12.10 -1.99
C VAL A 344 16.93 11.83 -2.12
N LEU A 345 17.29 10.74 -2.79
CA LEU A 345 18.69 10.42 -3.09
C LEU A 345 19.18 11.26 -4.28
N THR A 346 20.46 11.65 -4.27
CA THR A 346 21.04 12.47 -5.34
C THR A 346 21.14 11.74 -6.68
N THR A 347 21.21 10.42 -6.63
CA THR A 347 21.29 9.50 -7.77
C THR A 347 20.55 8.23 -7.42
N ASN A 348 19.98 7.57 -8.40
CA ASN A 348 19.41 6.25 -8.23
C ASN A 348 20.51 5.17 -8.14
N PRO A 349 20.69 4.47 -7.00
CA PRO A 349 21.78 3.51 -6.83
C PRO A 349 21.50 2.13 -7.46
N CYS A 350 20.23 1.80 -7.69
CA CYS A 350 19.73 0.68 -8.48
C CYS A 350 18.82 1.28 -9.56
#